data_AF-A0A9R1BVI9-F1
#
_entry.id   AF-A0A9R1BVI9-F1
#
_cell.length_a   1.000
_cell.length_b   1.000
_cell.length_c   1.000
_cell.angle_alpha   90.00
_cell.angle_beta   90.00
_cell.angle_gamma   90.00
#
_symmetry.space_group_name_H-M   'P 1'
#
loop_
_entity.id
_entity.type
_entity.pdbx_description
1 polymer ?
#
loop_
_entity_poly.entity_id
_entity_poly.type
_entity_poly.pdbx_seq_one_letter_code
_entity_poly.pdbx_strand_id
1 'polypeptide(L)'
;MDSLTNGEVADSETQVTPFAKAGFFSKMSFWWLNPLMKIGYKKPLEDKDMPLLGATDRACNQYSMFMEKMNGKESLSHATPSFFWTIVSCHRRAILVSGFFALLKVLTLSAGPVILKAFINVSLGKGTFKHEGYVLAALMFICKFCESLSQRQWNFRTRRLGLQVRSLLSAAIYKKQQKLSNAAKKKHSSGEILNYVTVDAHRIGEFPFWFHQTWTTSVQLCIALAILYNAVGAAMVSSLVVIIIAVLCNIPFARRQHKFQSKLMEAQDVRLKAMSESFVHMKILKLYAWEAHFKKVIEGLREVEYKWLSPFQFRRAYHSFLCWASPNFVSAATFLTCYLLKTPLDASNVFTFVATLRLVQEPVRSIPDVIRVVIQAKVAFTRISKFLDASELNGQVRKKYNIGTDYPVPVAMNSCSFSWDENTSKPALNNINLIIKAGEKIAICGEVGSGKSTLLAAVLGEIPKTKGTV
;
A
#
# COMPACT_ATOMS: atom_id res chain seq x y z
N MET A 1 -21.00 -0.84 27.89
CA MET A 1 -19.84 -0.07 27.42
C MET A 1 -20.40 1.30 27.07
N ASP A 2 -21.02 1.96 28.06
CA ASP A 2 -22.07 2.97 27.84
C ASP A 2 -22.02 4.08 28.90
N SER A 3 -20.84 4.64 29.16
CA SER A 3 -20.72 5.76 30.12
C SER A 3 -19.58 6.74 29.82
N LEU A 4 -19.23 6.93 28.54
CA LEU A 4 -18.51 8.12 28.09
C LEU A 4 -19.51 9.04 27.40
N THR A 5 -20.37 9.65 28.22
CA THR A 5 -21.55 10.39 27.79
C THR A 5 -21.25 11.88 27.59
N ASN A 6 -21.44 12.31 26.34
CA ASN A 6 -21.90 13.63 25.87
C ASN A 6 -20.99 14.87 26.01
N GLY A 7 -20.06 14.94 26.98
CA GLY A 7 -19.18 16.11 27.14
C GLY A 7 -18.07 16.23 26.07
N GLU A 8 -17.35 15.13 25.80
CA GLU A 8 -16.25 15.10 24.83
C GLU A 8 -16.73 15.05 23.37
N VAL A 9 -17.97 14.64 23.14
CA VAL A 9 -18.53 14.52 21.77
C VAL A 9 -18.73 15.90 21.14
N ALA A 10 -19.12 16.90 21.94
CA ALA A 10 -19.35 18.27 21.46
C ALA A 10 -18.05 18.99 21.05
N ASP A 11 -16.96 18.82 21.80
CA ASP A 11 -15.62 19.34 21.45
C ASP A 11 -14.97 18.57 20.28
N SER A 12 -15.42 17.34 20.02
CA SER A 12 -14.88 16.52 18.94
C SER A 12 -15.35 16.96 17.54
N GLU A 13 -16.54 17.57 17.40
CA GLU A 13 -17.09 17.94 16.08
C GLU A 13 -16.44 19.19 15.47
N THR A 14 -15.90 20.08 16.30
CA THR A 14 -15.16 21.28 15.87
C THR A 14 -13.72 20.96 15.42
N GLN A 15 -13.14 19.85 15.88
CA GLN A 15 -11.79 19.41 15.52
C GLN A 15 -11.72 18.42 14.34
N VAL A 16 -12.85 17.97 13.78
CA VAL A 16 -12.84 17.08 12.59
C VAL A 16 -12.28 17.81 11.37
N THR A 17 -11.56 17.08 10.52
CA THR A 17 -11.02 17.59 9.26
C THR A 17 -12.05 18.41 8.46
N PRO A 18 -11.69 19.64 8.04
CA PRO A 18 -12.56 20.47 7.19
C PRO A 18 -13.01 19.75 5.92
N PHE A 19 -12.25 18.76 5.46
CA PHE A 19 -12.61 17.90 4.34
C PHE A 19 -13.97 17.19 4.53
N ALA A 20 -14.33 16.78 5.75
CA ALA A 20 -15.58 16.08 6.02
C ALA A 20 -16.79 16.99 5.73
N LYS A 21 -16.72 18.24 6.18
CA LYS A 21 -17.77 19.26 6.04
C LYS A 21 -17.67 20.09 4.75
N ALA A 22 -16.57 19.97 4.01
CA ALA A 22 -16.33 20.77 2.80
C ALA A 22 -17.38 20.54 1.70
N GLY A 23 -17.82 21.64 1.07
CA GLY A 23 -18.66 21.61 -0.14
C GLY A 23 -17.91 21.07 -1.37
N PHE A 24 -18.64 20.88 -2.46
CA PHE A 24 -18.10 20.28 -3.70
C PHE A 24 -16.88 21.02 -4.24
N PHE A 25 -16.95 22.34 -4.40
CA PHE A 25 -15.84 23.14 -4.93
C PHE A 25 -14.58 23.04 -4.07
N SER A 26 -14.73 23.18 -2.75
CA SER A 26 -13.60 23.06 -1.82
C SER A 26 -12.96 21.67 -1.87
N LYS A 27 -13.76 20.59 -1.98
CA LYS A 27 -13.27 19.22 -2.18
C LYS A 27 -12.56 19.03 -3.53
N MET A 28 -13.03 19.69 -4.59
CA MET A 28 -12.45 19.62 -5.93
C MET A 28 -11.11 20.35 -6.01
N SER A 29 -11.02 21.56 -5.45
CA SER A 29 -9.83 22.42 -5.50
C SER A 29 -8.87 22.25 -4.32
N PHE A 30 -9.18 21.37 -3.37
CA PHE A 30 -8.43 21.19 -2.12
C PHE A 30 -8.36 22.44 -1.22
N TRP A 31 -9.30 23.37 -1.38
CA TRP A 31 -9.33 24.63 -0.64
C TRP A 31 -9.42 24.44 0.89
N TRP A 32 -10.06 23.35 1.32
CA TRP A 32 -10.19 22.97 2.74
C TRP A 32 -8.85 22.78 3.46
N LEU A 33 -7.74 22.60 2.72
CA LEU A 33 -6.40 22.44 3.30
C LEU A 33 -5.75 23.80 3.65
N ASN A 34 -6.17 24.90 3.01
CA ASN A 34 -5.55 26.22 3.19
C ASN A 34 -5.48 26.72 4.64
N PRO A 35 -6.51 26.53 5.50
CA PRO A 35 -6.41 26.91 6.91
C PRO A 35 -5.22 26.25 7.62
N LEU A 36 -5.01 24.95 7.39
CA LEU A 36 -3.91 24.20 7.99
C LEU A 36 -2.55 24.65 7.47
N MET A 37 -2.44 24.87 6.15
CA MET A 37 -1.21 25.39 5.52
C MET A 37 -0.84 26.79 6.05
N LYS A 38 -1.83 27.64 6.32
CA LYS A 38 -1.60 28.95 6.93
C LYS A 38 -1.08 28.85 8.37
N ILE A 39 -1.53 27.87 9.14
CA ILE A 39 -0.99 27.60 10.48
C ILE A 39 0.46 27.12 10.35
N GLY A 40 0.72 26.17 9.45
CA GLY A 40 2.08 25.65 9.19
C GLY A 40 3.08 26.68 8.66
N TYR A 41 2.60 27.72 7.98
CA TYR A 41 3.42 28.86 7.59
C TYR A 41 3.81 29.74 8.80
N LYS A 42 2.91 29.89 9.77
CA LYS A 42 3.13 30.74 10.96
C LYS A 42 3.93 30.04 12.05
N LYS A 43 3.76 28.73 12.20
CA LYS A 43 4.46 27.92 13.19
C LYS A 43 4.66 26.48 12.70
N PRO A 44 5.71 25.78 13.17
CA PRO A 44 5.78 24.33 13.04
C PRO A 44 4.51 23.69 13.60
N LEU A 45 3.95 22.74 12.86
CA LEU A 45 2.72 22.04 13.25
C LEU A 45 3.01 21.02 14.35
N GLU A 46 2.20 21.05 15.41
CA GLU A 46 2.20 20.05 16.48
C GLU A 46 1.01 19.08 16.32
N ASP A 47 1.02 17.95 17.04
CA ASP A 47 -0.06 16.95 16.98
C ASP A 47 -1.44 17.53 17.33
N LYS A 48 -1.48 18.52 18.24
CA LYS A 48 -2.72 19.24 18.62
C LYS A 48 -3.29 20.11 17.50
N ASP A 49 -2.48 20.49 16.52
CA ASP A 49 -2.90 21.27 15.35
C ASP A 49 -3.48 20.37 14.24
N MET A 50 -3.30 19.04 14.35
CA MET A 50 -3.81 18.10 13.36
C MET A 50 -5.30 17.81 13.59
N PRO A 51 -6.15 17.98 12.56
CA PRO A 51 -7.56 17.70 12.73
C PRO A 51 -7.83 16.20 12.86
N LEU A 52 -8.87 15.88 13.62
CA LEU A 52 -9.37 14.51 13.76
C LEU A 52 -9.92 13.97 12.43
N LEU A 53 -9.84 12.66 12.26
CA LEU A 53 -10.40 11.99 11.09
C LEU A 53 -11.92 12.06 11.08
N GLY A 54 -12.49 12.27 9.89
CA GLY A 54 -13.94 12.14 9.67
C GLY A 54 -14.42 10.70 9.92
N ALA A 55 -15.68 10.54 10.33
CA ALA A 55 -16.23 9.24 10.73
C ALA A 55 -16.03 8.14 9.68
N THR A 56 -16.14 8.48 8.39
CA THR A 56 -15.92 7.54 7.28
C THR A 56 -14.48 7.08 7.13
N ASP A 57 -13.49 7.75 7.74
CA ASP A 57 -12.07 7.41 7.61
C ASP A 57 -11.51 6.77 8.90
N ARG A 58 -12.34 6.61 9.94
CA ARG A 58 -11.94 5.97 11.21
C ARG A 58 -11.88 4.45 11.06
N ALA A 59 -10.90 3.82 11.70
CA ALA A 59 -10.68 2.38 11.62
C ALA A 59 -11.87 1.55 12.15
N CYS A 60 -12.55 2.02 13.21
CA CYS A 60 -13.74 1.36 13.75
C CYS A 60 -14.87 1.29 12.73
N ASN A 61 -15.24 2.42 12.11
CA ASN A 61 -16.28 2.47 11.08
C ASN A 61 -15.92 1.61 9.86
N GLN A 62 -14.66 1.64 9.42
CA GLN A 62 -14.19 0.83 8.30
C GLN A 62 -14.29 -0.67 8.61
N TYR A 63 -13.89 -1.08 9.82
CA TYR A 63 -13.99 -2.46 10.29
C TYR A 63 -15.45 -2.91 10.44
N SER A 64 -16.32 -2.10 11.05
CA SER A 64 -17.74 -2.42 11.21
C SER A 64 -18.45 -2.59 9.86
N MET A 65 -18.24 -1.66 8.91
CA MET A 65 -18.80 -1.77 7.55
C MET A 65 -18.37 -3.07 6.84
N PHE A 66 -17.12 -3.49 7.04
CA PHE A 66 -16.62 -4.75 6.50
C PHE A 66 -17.28 -5.96 7.15
N MET A 67 -17.37 -6.00 8.48
CA MET A 67 -18.00 -7.09 9.23
C MET A 67 -19.49 -7.23 8.89
N GLU A 68 -20.22 -6.14 8.76
CA GLU A 68 -21.64 -6.15 8.35
C GLU A 68 -21.82 -6.84 6.99
N LYS A 69 -20.99 -6.51 6.00
CA LYS A 69 -21.04 -7.15 4.67
C LYS A 69 -20.57 -8.59 4.68
N MET A 70 -19.65 -8.94 5.57
CA MET A 70 -19.13 -10.31 5.68
C MET A 70 -20.20 -11.23 6.28
N ASN A 71 -20.76 -10.85 7.43
CA ASN A 71 -21.81 -11.60 8.11
C ASN A 71 -23.09 -11.71 7.26
N GLY A 72 -23.45 -10.62 6.55
CA GLY A 72 -24.60 -10.63 5.65
C GLY A 72 -24.46 -11.67 4.52
N LYS A 73 -23.26 -11.84 3.94
CA LYS A 73 -23.05 -12.84 2.89
C LYS A 73 -23.04 -14.28 3.43
N GLU A 74 -22.51 -14.51 4.62
CA GLU A 74 -22.55 -15.83 5.26
C GLU A 74 -24.00 -16.30 5.49
N SER A 75 -24.89 -15.38 5.89
CA SER A 75 -26.32 -15.69 6.09
C SER A 75 -27.09 -16.01 4.81
N LEU A 76 -26.60 -15.55 3.65
CA LEU A 76 -27.31 -15.63 2.36
C LEU A 76 -26.87 -16.81 1.49
N SER A 77 -25.62 -17.29 1.57
CA SER A 77 -25.11 -18.27 0.60
C SER A 77 -24.54 -19.57 1.16
N HIS A 78 -24.47 -19.80 2.48
CA HIS A 78 -23.76 -20.95 3.12
C HIS A 78 -22.31 -21.19 2.62
N ALA A 79 -21.81 -20.33 1.74
CA ALA A 79 -20.50 -20.35 1.11
C ALA A 79 -19.64 -19.27 1.77
N THR A 80 -18.38 -19.59 2.03
CA THR A 80 -17.42 -18.67 2.62
C THR A 80 -17.26 -17.43 1.73
N PRO A 81 -17.67 -16.23 2.17
CA PRO A 81 -17.58 -15.05 1.34
C PRO A 81 -16.11 -14.72 1.08
N SER A 82 -15.73 -14.58 -0.19
CA SER A 82 -14.37 -14.19 -0.55
C SER A 82 -14.00 -12.85 0.08
N PHE A 83 -13.00 -12.87 0.97
CA PHE A 83 -12.45 -11.72 1.68
C PHE A 83 -12.17 -10.53 0.74
N PHE A 84 -11.60 -10.82 -0.43
CA PHE A 84 -11.26 -9.83 -1.46
C PHE A 84 -12.49 -9.09 -1.97
N TRP A 85 -13.51 -9.84 -2.42
CA TRP A 85 -14.71 -9.28 -3.01
C TRP A 85 -15.55 -8.49 -1.99
N THR A 86 -15.46 -8.84 -0.71
CA THR A 86 -16.09 -8.06 0.36
C THR A 86 -15.42 -6.70 0.55
N ILE A 87 -14.08 -6.63 0.53
CA ILE A 87 -13.34 -5.35 0.56
C ILE A 87 -13.69 -4.48 -0.65
N VAL A 88 -13.72 -5.07 -1.86
CA VAL A 88 -14.09 -4.36 -3.09
C VAL A 88 -15.52 -3.83 -3.01
N SER A 89 -16.46 -4.63 -2.51
CA SER A 89 -17.86 -4.22 -2.33
C SER A 89 -17.99 -3.07 -1.32
N CYS A 90 -17.25 -3.07 -0.21
CA CYS A 90 -17.24 -1.97 0.77
C CYS A 90 -16.88 -0.63 0.11
N HIS A 91 -15.95 -0.66 -0.84
CA HIS A 91 -15.38 0.55 -1.44
C HIS A 91 -15.79 0.82 -2.89
N ARG A 92 -16.80 0.12 -3.41
CA ARG A 92 -17.21 0.18 -4.83
C ARG A 92 -17.41 1.61 -5.36
N ARG A 93 -18.05 2.49 -4.57
CA ARG A 93 -18.33 3.88 -4.96
C ARG A 93 -17.04 4.69 -5.07
N ALA A 94 -16.10 4.50 -4.14
CA ALA A 94 -14.81 5.18 -4.18
C ALA A 94 -14.01 4.76 -5.42
N ILE A 95 -13.98 3.44 -5.71
CA ILE A 95 -13.29 2.86 -6.87
C ILE A 95 -13.87 3.39 -8.20
N LEU A 96 -15.20 3.46 -8.33
CA LEU A 96 -15.85 3.99 -9.53
C LEU A 96 -15.55 5.48 -9.74
N VAL A 97 -15.64 6.29 -8.69
CA VAL A 97 -15.36 7.73 -8.78
C VAL A 97 -13.88 8.00 -9.07
N SER A 98 -12.95 7.28 -8.44
CA SER A 98 -11.52 7.39 -8.79
C SER A 98 -11.24 6.91 -10.22
N GLY A 99 -11.94 5.88 -10.67
CA GLY A 99 -11.86 5.39 -12.05
C GLY A 99 -12.32 6.41 -13.08
N PHE A 100 -13.41 7.12 -12.81
CA PHE A 100 -13.87 8.23 -13.65
C PHE A 100 -12.81 9.33 -13.81
N PHE A 101 -12.19 9.78 -12.70
CA PHE A 101 -11.12 10.78 -12.78
C PHE A 101 -9.86 10.26 -13.47
N ALA A 102 -9.51 9.00 -13.27
CA ALA A 102 -8.40 8.37 -13.98
C ALA A 102 -8.66 8.33 -15.50
N LEU A 103 -9.88 8.00 -15.92
CA LEU A 103 -10.29 7.99 -17.33
C LEU A 103 -10.26 9.40 -17.90
N LEU A 104 -10.87 10.36 -17.20
CA LEU A 104 -10.92 11.76 -17.62
C LEU A 104 -9.52 12.31 -17.83
N LYS A 105 -8.59 12.04 -16.90
CA LYS A 105 -7.17 12.41 -17.03
C LYS A 105 -6.57 11.89 -18.32
N VAL A 106 -6.78 10.61 -18.66
CA VAL A 106 -6.22 9.99 -19.87
C VAL A 106 -6.79 10.64 -21.11
N LEU A 107 -8.11 10.82 -21.17
CA LEU A 107 -8.78 11.44 -22.32
C LEU A 107 -8.30 12.88 -22.54
N THR A 108 -8.23 13.70 -21.49
CA THR A 108 -7.78 15.10 -21.60
C THR A 108 -6.30 15.22 -21.94
N LEU A 109 -5.46 14.32 -21.41
CA LEU A 109 -4.04 14.28 -21.74
C LEU A 109 -3.82 13.91 -23.21
N SER A 110 -4.56 12.90 -23.70
CA SER A 110 -4.51 12.44 -25.10
C SER A 110 -5.14 13.41 -26.09
N ALA A 111 -6.08 14.27 -25.65
CA ALA A 111 -6.62 15.33 -26.50
C ALA A 111 -5.57 16.40 -26.85
N GLY A 112 -4.53 16.57 -26.03
CA GLY A 112 -3.50 17.60 -26.20
C GLY A 112 -2.85 17.63 -27.59
N PRO A 113 -2.24 16.52 -28.07
CA PRO A 113 -1.66 16.48 -29.41
C PRO A 113 -2.66 16.73 -30.55
N VAL A 114 -3.92 16.30 -30.40
CA VAL A 114 -4.97 16.49 -31.43
C VAL A 114 -5.37 17.96 -31.51
N ILE A 115 -5.57 18.61 -30.36
CA ILE A 115 -5.86 20.06 -30.30
C ILE A 115 -4.67 20.85 -30.86
N LEU A 116 -3.43 20.45 -30.53
CA LEU A 116 -2.23 21.07 -31.07
C LEU A 116 -2.16 20.95 -32.60
N LYS A 117 -2.52 19.78 -33.17
CA LYS A 117 -2.59 19.59 -34.63
C LYS A 117 -3.54 20.58 -35.28
N ALA A 118 -4.76 20.68 -34.75
CA ALA A 118 -5.79 21.59 -35.24
C ALA A 118 -5.32 23.05 -35.13
N PHE A 119 -4.72 23.43 -34.00
CA PHE A 119 -4.22 24.79 -33.76
C PHE A 119 -3.14 25.19 -34.77
N ILE A 120 -2.19 24.28 -35.05
CA ILE A 120 -1.15 24.51 -36.06
C ILE A 120 -1.75 24.62 -37.46
N ASN A 121 -2.74 23.79 -37.81
CA ASN A 121 -3.42 23.88 -39.11
C ASN A 121 -4.12 25.22 -39.31
N VAL A 122 -4.79 25.75 -38.29
CA VAL A 122 -5.40 27.09 -38.34
C VAL A 122 -4.32 28.17 -38.53
N SER A 123 -3.18 28.05 -37.84
CA SER A 123 -2.06 28.98 -37.97
C SER A 123 -1.39 28.95 -39.35
N LEU A 124 -1.50 27.82 -40.06
CA LEU A 124 -1.05 27.66 -41.46
C LEU A 124 -2.10 28.13 -42.48
N GLY A 125 -3.20 28.75 -42.05
CA GLY A 125 -4.26 29.26 -42.93
C GLY A 125 -5.31 28.21 -43.35
N LYS A 126 -5.27 27.00 -42.80
CA LYS A 126 -6.26 25.93 -43.07
C LYS A 126 -7.47 25.97 -42.11
N GLY A 127 -7.82 27.16 -41.64
CA GLY A 127 -8.96 27.37 -40.74
C GLY A 127 -10.30 27.29 -41.46
N THR A 128 -11.31 26.80 -40.76
CA THR A 128 -12.69 26.68 -41.22
C THR A 128 -13.52 27.94 -40.94
N PHE A 129 -13.24 28.67 -39.84
CA PHE A 129 -13.92 29.92 -39.50
C PHE A 129 -13.03 30.96 -38.80
N LYS A 130 -13.43 32.23 -38.83
CA LYS A 130 -12.63 33.40 -38.40
C LYS A 130 -12.08 33.34 -36.97
N HIS A 131 -12.79 32.70 -36.05
CA HIS A 131 -12.44 32.65 -34.63
C HIS A 131 -11.95 31.28 -34.15
N GLU A 132 -11.65 30.36 -35.07
CA GLU A 132 -11.28 28.98 -34.72
C GLU A 132 -10.05 28.90 -33.82
N GLY A 133 -9.04 29.75 -34.05
CA GLY A 133 -7.84 29.79 -33.21
C GLY A 133 -8.13 30.13 -31.75
N TYR A 134 -9.04 31.08 -31.49
CA TYR A 134 -9.45 31.45 -30.13
C TYR A 134 -10.24 30.32 -29.45
N VAL A 135 -11.11 29.63 -30.20
CA VAL A 135 -11.86 28.47 -29.70
C VAL A 135 -10.90 27.33 -29.33
N LEU A 136 -9.92 27.03 -30.18
CA LEU A 136 -8.91 26.00 -29.92
C LEU A 136 -8.00 26.34 -28.73
N ALA A 137 -7.61 27.61 -28.57
CA ALA A 137 -6.85 28.05 -27.41
C ALA A 137 -7.65 27.91 -26.10
N ALA A 138 -8.92 28.32 -26.10
CA ALA A 138 -9.82 28.15 -24.95
C ALA A 138 -10.04 26.66 -24.63
N LEU A 139 -10.23 25.83 -25.67
CA LEU A 139 -10.36 24.37 -25.52
C LEU A 139 -9.09 23.75 -24.93
N MET A 140 -7.91 24.17 -25.39
CA MET A 140 -6.62 23.70 -24.85
C MET A 140 -6.49 24.05 -23.36
N PHE A 141 -6.87 25.27 -22.96
CA PHE A 141 -6.88 25.69 -21.56
C PHE A 141 -7.84 24.83 -20.72
N ILE A 142 -9.08 24.64 -21.18
CA ILE A 142 -10.09 23.82 -20.49
C ILE A 142 -9.61 22.38 -20.37
N CYS A 143 -9.07 21.79 -21.44
CA CYS A 143 -8.52 20.43 -21.42
C CYS A 143 -7.38 20.30 -20.40
N LYS A 144 -6.45 21.26 -20.34
CA LYS A 144 -5.37 21.26 -19.36
C LYS A 144 -5.85 21.47 -17.92
N PHE A 145 -6.86 22.30 -17.71
CA PHE A 145 -7.50 22.44 -16.41
C PHE A 145 -8.17 21.14 -15.96
N CYS A 146 -8.92 20.48 -16.85
CA CYS A 146 -9.56 19.20 -16.59
C CYS A 146 -8.55 18.08 -16.35
N GLU A 147 -7.46 18.01 -17.13
CA GLU A 147 -6.33 17.09 -16.92
C GLU A 147 -5.74 17.29 -15.53
N SER A 148 -5.48 18.55 -15.17
CA SER A 148 -4.89 18.92 -13.90
C SER A 148 -5.78 18.48 -12.73
N LEU A 149 -7.06 18.89 -12.75
CA LEU A 149 -8.03 18.58 -11.71
C LEU A 149 -8.25 17.07 -11.57
N SER A 150 -8.44 16.36 -12.69
CA SER A 150 -8.70 14.93 -12.70
C SER A 150 -7.52 14.12 -12.16
N GLN A 151 -6.28 14.47 -12.51
CA GLN A 151 -5.09 13.83 -11.96
C GLN A 151 -5.02 13.96 -10.44
N ARG A 152 -5.29 15.16 -9.90
CA ARG A 152 -5.20 15.44 -8.47
C ARG A 152 -6.32 14.74 -7.70
N GLN A 153 -7.54 14.75 -8.25
CA GLN A 153 -8.68 14.01 -7.69
C GLN A 153 -8.47 12.49 -7.73
N TRP A 154 -7.93 11.96 -8.82
CA TRP A 154 -7.56 10.55 -8.91
C TRP A 154 -6.56 10.19 -7.81
N ASN A 155 -5.42 10.87 -7.76
CA ASN A 155 -4.35 10.61 -6.78
C ASN A 155 -4.85 10.64 -5.34
N PHE A 156 -5.57 11.71 -4.97
CA PHE A 156 -6.08 11.86 -3.61
C PHE A 156 -7.09 10.76 -3.24
N ARG A 157 -8.04 10.47 -4.14
CA ARG A 157 -9.10 9.49 -3.86
C ARG A 157 -8.56 8.08 -3.74
N THR A 158 -7.63 7.68 -4.61
CA THR A 158 -6.99 6.36 -4.50
C THR A 158 -6.10 6.26 -3.27
N ARG A 159 -5.41 7.35 -2.89
CA ARG A 159 -4.60 7.36 -1.66
C ARG A 159 -5.46 7.22 -0.41
N ARG A 160 -6.55 7.97 -0.34
CA ARG A 160 -7.52 7.88 0.76
C ARG A 160 -8.15 6.49 0.84
N LEU A 161 -8.59 5.94 -0.30
CA LEU A 161 -9.11 4.57 -0.38
C LEU A 161 -8.07 3.55 0.11
N GLY A 162 -6.82 3.71 -0.28
CA GLY A 162 -5.71 2.88 0.19
C GLY A 162 -5.53 2.91 1.70
N LEU A 163 -5.61 4.09 2.31
CA LEU A 163 -5.54 4.27 3.77
C LEU A 163 -6.74 3.66 4.50
N GLN A 164 -7.94 3.75 3.91
CA GLN A 164 -9.15 3.10 4.47
C GLN A 164 -8.99 1.57 4.48
N VAL A 165 -8.54 0.98 3.36
CA VAL A 165 -8.26 -0.46 3.27
C VAL A 165 -7.15 -0.87 4.25
N ARG A 166 -6.06 -0.10 4.35
CA ARG A 166 -5.00 -0.37 5.34
C ARG A 166 -5.55 -0.36 6.76
N SER A 167 -6.34 0.66 7.12
CA SER A 167 -6.91 0.80 8.47
C SER A 167 -7.85 -0.34 8.82
N LEU A 168 -8.69 -0.75 7.86
CA LEU A 168 -9.53 -1.94 7.95
C LEU A 168 -8.70 -3.20 8.23
N LEU A 169 -7.68 -3.45 7.41
CA LEU A 169 -6.83 -4.64 7.54
C LEU A 169 -6.07 -4.65 8.87
N SER A 170 -5.54 -3.50 9.30
CA SER A 170 -4.88 -3.38 10.60
C SER A 170 -5.83 -3.69 11.76
N ALA A 171 -7.08 -3.19 11.71
CA ALA A 171 -8.09 -3.51 12.72
C ALA A 171 -8.48 -4.99 12.71
N ALA A 172 -8.64 -5.60 11.53
CA ALA A 172 -8.96 -7.02 11.39
C ALA A 172 -7.83 -7.91 11.90
N ILE A 173 -6.57 -7.60 11.56
CA ILE A 173 -5.39 -8.33 12.05
C ILE A 173 -5.30 -8.23 13.58
N TYR A 174 -5.50 -7.03 14.14
CA TYR A 174 -5.46 -6.82 15.58
C TYR A 174 -6.56 -7.62 16.31
N LYS A 175 -7.80 -7.60 15.78
CA LYS A 175 -8.91 -8.39 16.33
C LYS A 175 -8.67 -9.90 16.23
N LYS A 176 -8.07 -10.36 15.12
CA LYS A 176 -7.69 -11.77 14.94
C LYS A 176 -6.61 -12.19 15.92
N GLN A 177 -5.59 -11.36 16.13
CA GLN A 177 -4.48 -11.64 17.05
C GLN A 177 -4.97 -11.87 18.49
N GLN A 178 -6.01 -11.15 18.93
CA GLN A 178 -6.61 -11.32 20.26
C GLN A 178 -7.32 -12.67 20.45
N LYS A 179 -7.71 -13.35 19.37
CA LYS A 179 -8.46 -14.61 19.40
C LYS A 179 -7.65 -15.81 18.93
N LEU A 180 -6.39 -15.62 18.52
CA LEU A 180 -5.59 -16.64 17.86
C LEU A 180 -5.27 -17.82 18.79
N SER A 181 -5.36 -19.05 18.27
CA SER A 181 -4.99 -20.25 19.02
C SER A 181 -3.50 -20.35 19.33
N ASN A 182 -3.12 -21.13 20.35
CA ASN A 182 -1.69 -21.31 20.69
C ASN A 182 -0.92 -22.02 19.57
N ALA A 183 -1.54 -22.98 18.90
CA ALA A 183 -0.97 -23.63 17.72
C ALA A 183 -0.75 -22.62 16.58
N ALA A 184 -1.72 -21.75 16.32
CA ALA A 184 -1.59 -20.70 15.31
C ALA A 184 -0.58 -19.60 15.71
N LYS A 185 -0.45 -19.27 17.00
CA LYS A 185 0.59 -18.37 17.53
C LYS A 185 2.00 -18.92 17.33
N LYS A 186 2.20 -20.25 17.40
CA LYS A 186 3.49 -20.88 17.06
C LYS A 186 3.80 -20.79 15.56
N LYS A 187 2.77 -20.87 14.72
CA LYS A 187 2.90 -20.79 13.25
C LYS A 187 3.14 -19.37 12.75
N HIS A 188 2.56 -18.37 13.42
CA HIS A 188 2.70 -16.95 13.09
C HIS A 188 3.43 -16.23 14.22
N SER A 189 4.73 -15.99 14.03
CA SER A 189 5.56 -15.27 15.00
C SER A 189 5.09 -13.83 15.20
N SER A 190 5.45 -13.23 16.33
CA SER A 190 5.15 -11.81 16.61
C SER A 190 5.73 -10.87 15.54
N GLY A 191 6.92 -11.18 15.03
CA GLY A 191 7.54 -10.44 13.92
C GLY A 191 6.78 -10.55 12.60
N GLU A 192 6.22 -11.72 12.28
CA GLU A 192 5.38 -11.89 11.09
C GLU A 192 4.07 -11.12 11.19
N ILE A 193 3.40 -11.16 12.35
CA ILE A 193 2.17 -10.40 12.60
C ILE A 193 2.44 -8.90 12.44
N LEU A 194 3.56 -8.40 12.98
CA LEU A 194 3.97 -7.02 12.79
C LEU A 194 4.16 -6.68 11.31
N ASN A 195 4.81 -7.56 10.55
CA ASN A 195 4.98 -7.40 9.10
C ASN A 195 3.64 -7.40 8.34
N TYR A 196 2.65 -8.17 8.78
CA TYR A 196 1.31 -8.13 8.19
C TYR A 196 0.68 -6.73 8.30
N VAL A 197 0.84 -6.08 9.45
CA VAL A 197 0.29 -4.73 9.71
C VAL A 197 1.11 -3.62 9.05
N THR A 198 2.43 -3.66 9.14
CA THR A 198 3.30 -2.55 8.71
C THR A 198 3.64 -2.61 7.24
N VAL A 199 3.87 -3.80 6.69
CA VAL A 199 4.33 -4.01 5.32
C VAL A 199 3.20 -4.45 4.41
N ASP A 200 2.49 -5.52 4.75
CA ASP A 200 1.54 -6.15 3.83
C ASP A 200 0.24 -5.35 3.69
N ALA A 201 -0.33 -4.88 4.81
CA ALA A 201 -1.48 -3.97 4.76
C ALA A 201 -1.15 -2.66 4.03
N HIS A 202 0.09 -2.18 4.13
CA HIS A 202 0.54 -1.01 3.37
C HIS A 202 0.60 -1.31 1.86
N ARG A 203 1.23 -2.43 1.45
CA ARG A 203 1.28 -2.86 0.04
C ARG A 203 -0.10 -3.03 -0.59
N ILE A 204 -1.05 -3.60 0.15
CA ILE A 204 -2.44 -3.72 -0.30
C ILE A 204 -3.11 -2.33 -0.37
N GLY A 205 -2.81 -1.44 0.57
CA GLY A 205 -3.27 -0.05 0.54
C GLY A 205 -2.74 0.76 -0.65
N GLU A 206 -1.55 0.45 -1.18
CA GLU A 206 -1.05 1.10 -2.40
C GLU A 206 -1.78 0.64 -3.67
N PHE A 207 -2.32 -0.58 -3.67
CA PHE A 207 -2.89 -1.23 -4.86
C PHE A 207 -3.97 -0.42 -5.60
N PRO A 208 -4.92 0.30 -4.95
CA PRO A 208 -5.96 1.02 -5.67
C PRO A 208 -5.45 2.06 -6.69
N PHE A 209 -4.33 2.73 -6.39
CA PHE A 209 -3.70 3.65 -7.36
C PHE A 209 -3.18 2.87 -8.57
N TRP A 210 -2.40 1.82 -8.32
CA TRP A 210 -1.78 1.00 -9.35
C TRP A 210 -2.78 0.20 -10.20
N PHE A 211 -3.91 -0.18 -9.60
CA PHE A 211 -5.03 -0.78 -10.31
C PHE A 211 -5.54 0.15 -11.41
N HIS A 212 -5.79 1.43 -11.09
CA HIS A 212 -6.18 2.41 -12.11
C HIS A 212 -5.06 2.70 -13.09
N GLN A 213 -3.81 2.76 -12.62
CA GLN A 213 -2.64 2.91 -13.50
C GLN A 213 -2.57 1.80 -14.55
N THR A 214 -2.94 0.56 -14.21
CA THR A 214 -2.84 -0.59 -15.11
C THR A 214 -3.70 -0.42 -16.36
N TRP A 215 -5.01 -0.21 -16.20
CA TRP A 215 -5.90 -0.11 -17.36
C TRP A 215 -5.77 1.25 -18.07
N THR A 216 -5.48 2.33 -17.34
CA THR A 216 -5.23 3.65 -17.95
C THR A 216 -4.01 3.63 -18.86
N THR A 217 -2.95 2.89 -18.49
CA THR A 217 -1.75 2.69 -19.32
C THR A 217 -2.12 2.04 -20.64
N SER A 218 -2.95 0.99 -20.62
CA SER A 218 -3.44 0.33 -21.84
C SER A 218 -4.27 1.27 -22.72
N VAL A 219 -5.24 1.98 -22.13
CA VAL A 219 -6.08 2.94 -22.87
C VAL A 219 -5.25 4.08 -23.47
N GLN A 220 -4.32 4.65 -22.69
CA GLN A 220 -3.44 5.72 -23.13
C GLN A 220 -2.55 5.27 -24.30
N LEU A 221 -2.02 4.04 -24.24
CA LEU A 221 -1.21 3.49 -25.32
C LEU A 221 -2.04 3.29 -26.60
N CYS A 222 -3.24 2.72 -26.50
CA CYS A 222 -4.13 2.56 -27.66
C CYS A 222 -4.46 3.90 -28.33
N ILE A 223 -4.81 4.93 -27.56
CA ILE A 223 -5.11 6.26 -28.10
C ILE A 223 -3.85 6.90 -28.72
N ALA A 224 -2.70 6.80 -28.05
CA ALA A 224 -1.45 7.36 -28.56
C ALA A 224 -1.03 6.69 -29.88
N LEU A 225 -1.18 5.36 -29.99
CA LEU A 225 -0.93 4.63 -31.23
C LEU A 225 -1.86 5.10 -32.36
N ALA A 226 -3.16 5.30 -32.08
CA ALA A 226 -4.09 5.83 -33.08
C ALA A 226 -3.67 7.24 -33.57
N ILE A 227 -3.25 8.12 -32.66
CA ILE A 227 -2.79 9.48 -33.00
C ILE A 227 -1.49 9.43 -33.80
N LEU A 228 -0.53 8.57 -33.42
CA LEU A 228 0.74 8.41 -34.16
C LEU A 228 0.50 7.92 -35.59
N TYR A 229 -0.38 6.93 -35.78
CA TYR A 229 -0.73 6.44 -37.12
C TYR A 229 -1.36 7.54 -37.97
N ASN A 230 -2.25 8.36 -37.40
CA ASN A 230 -2.84 9.51 -38.10
C ASN A 230 -1.80 10.62 -38.40
N ALA A 231 -0.74 10.75 -37.62
CA ALA A 231 0.29 11.76 -37.84
C ALA A 231 1.30 11.37 -38.92
N VAL A 232 1.77 10.11 -38.94
CA VAL A 232 2.90 9.68 -39.78
C VAL A 232 2.63 8.41 -40.62
N GLY A 233 1.41 7.87 -40.58
CA GLY A 233 1.01 6.70 -41.38
C GLY A 233 1.86 5.46 -41.10
N ALA A 234 2.27 4.77 -42.17
CA ALA A 234 3.07 3.53 -42.08
C ALA A 234 4.46 3.73 -41.44
N ALA A 235 5.00 4.96 -41.45
CA ALA A 235 6.28 5.25 -40.78
C ALA A 235 6.21 5.06 -39.26
N MET A 236 5.02 4.99 -38.67
CA MET A 236 4.81 4.60 -37.28
C MET A 236 5.48 3.26 -36.92
N VAL A 237 5.58 2.32 -37.86
CA VAL A 237 6.18 1.00 -37.60
C VAL A 237 7.64 1.13 -37.17
N SER A 238 8.42 2.03 -37.79
CA SER A 238 9.81 2.24 -37.36
C SER A 238 9.89 2.83 -35.96
N SER A 239 8.95 3.71 -35.59
CA SER A 239 8.85 4.23 -34.23
C SER A 239 8.62 3.11 -33.20
N LEU A 240 7.73 2.16 -33.51
CA LEU A 240 7.43 1.02 -32.63
C LEU A 240 8.60 0.07 -32.50
N VAL A 241 9.30 -0.22 -33.60
CA VAL A 241 10.51 -1.04 -33.58
C VAL A 241 11.57 -0.41 -32.67
N VAL A 242 11.84 0.89 -32.78
CA VAL A 242 12.83 1.56 -31.92
C VAL A 242 12.38 1.59 -30.46
N ILE A 243 11.09 1.81 -30.17
CA ILE A 243 10.56 1.73 -28.80
C ILE A 243 10.72 0.33 -28.22
N ILE A 244 10.38 -0.72 -28.98
CA ILE A 244 10.52 -2.12 -28.56
C ILE A 244 11.99 -2.45 -28.29
N ILE A 245 12.89 -2.07 -29.20
CA ILE A 245 14.34 -2.26 -29.01
C ILE A 245 14.81 -1.54 -27.74
N ALA A 246 14.39 -0.29 -27.52
CA ALA A 246 14.74 0.47 -26.32
C ALA A 246 14.26 -0.23 -25.03
N VAL A 247 13.04 -0.77 -25.03
CA VAL A 247 12.49 -1.57 -23.91
C VAL A 247 13.31 -2.85 -23.69
N LEU A 248 13.60 -3.60 -24.76
CA LEU A 248 14.38 -4.84 -24.67
C LEU A 248 15.82 -4.57 -24.17
N CYS A 249 16.47 -3.50 -24.63
CA CYS A 249 17.79 -3.08 -24.17
C CYS A 249 17.79 -2.66 -22.68
N ASN A 250 16.67 -2.14 -22.18
CA ASN A 250 16.53 -1.77 -20.77
C ASN A 250 16.46 -2.98 -19.82
N ILE A 251 15.98 -4.16 -20.27
CA ILE A 251 15.86 -5.36 -19.44
C ILE A 251 17.20 -5.84 -18.85
N PRO A 252 18.25 -6.14 -19.65
CA PRO A 252 19.54 -6.56 -19.11
C PRO A 252 20.19 -5.46 -18.27
N PHE A 253 19.95 -4.19 -18.60
CA PHE A 253 20.42 -3.06 -17.82
C PHE A 253 19.80 -3.06 -16.42
N ALA A 254 18.47 -3.19 -16.33
CA ALA A 254 17.74 -3.26 -15.08
C ALA A 254 18.18 -4.46 -14.20
N ARG A 255 18.40 -5.64 -14.81
CA ARG A 255 18.90 -6.83 -14.09
C ARG A 255 20.29 -6.60 -13.49
N ARG A 256 21.21 -6.01 -14.27
CA ARG A 256 22.55 -5.67 -13.76
C ARG A 256 22.46 -4.60 -12.67
N GLN A 257 21.67 -3.56 -12.88
CA GLN A 257 21.47 -2.49 -11.89
C GLN A 257 20.96 -3.06 -10.56
N HIS A 258 19.99 -3.97 -10.60
CA HIS A 258 19.47 -4.65 -9.41
C HIS A 258 20.57 -5.47 -8.70
N LYS A 259 21.44 -6.16 -9.44
CA LYS A 259 22.57 -6.91 -8.85
C LYS A 259 23.54 -5.97 -8.10
N PHE A 260 23.91 -4.84 -8.70
CA PHE A 260 24.76 -3.84 -8.05
C PHE A 260 24.08 -3.21 -6.84
N GLN A 261 22.77 -2.91 -6.93
CA GLN A 261 21.99 -2.40 -5.81
C GLN A 261 21.96 -3.39 -4.65
N SER A 262 21.74 -4.69 -4.92
CA SER A 262 21.75 -5.73 -3.90
C SER A 262 23.10 -5.80 -3.17
N LYS A 263 24.21 -5.81 -3.93
CA LYS A 263 25.56 -5.86 -3.34
C LYS A 263 25.91 -4.59 -2.55
N LEU A 264 25.45 -3.43 -3.01
CA LEU A 264 25.56 -2.19 -2.27
C LEU A 264 24.78 -2.26 -0.95
N MET A 265 23.55 -2.77 -0.96
CA MET A 265 22.74 -2.92 0.26
C MET A 265 23.37 -3.91 1.24
N GLU A 266 23.89 -5.05 0.77
CA GLU A 266 24.64 -6.00 1.63
C GLU A 266 25.82 -5.31 2.33
N ALA A 267 26.62 -4.52 1.60
CA ALA A 267 27.76 -3.79 2.18
C ALA A 267 27.31 -2.70 3.16
N GLN A 268 26.20 -2.01 2.87
CA GLN A 268 25.59 -1.02 3.77
C GLN A 268 25.11 -1.65 5.08
N ASP A 269 24.44 -2.80 5.01
CA ASP A 269 23.93 -3.50 6.18
C ASP A 269 25.07 -3.93 7.11
N VAL A 270 26.16 -4.48 6.58
CA VAL A 270 27.34 -4.86 7.37
C VAL A 270 27.95 -3.65 8.08
N ARG A 271 28.11 -2.52 7.37
CA ARG A 271 28.65 -1.29 7.96
C ARG A 271 27.73 -0.71 9.02
N LEU A 272 26.42 -0.63 8.75
CA LEU A 272 25.44 -0.10 9.69
C LEU A 272 25.34 -0.97 10.94
N LYS A 273 25.43 -2.30 10.79
CA LYS A 273 25.49 -3.24 11.92
C LYS A 273 26.72 -2.99 12.79
N ALA A 274 27.92 -2.93 12.22
CA ALA A 274 29.15 -2.65 12.96
C ALA A 274 29.10 -1.30 13.70
N MET A 275 28.53 -0.27 13.05
CA MET A 275 28.33 1.05 13.67
C MET A 275 27.33 1.00 14.82
N SER A 276 26.20 0.29 14.65
CA SER A 276 25.19 0.12 15.69
C SER A 276 25.74 -0.62 16.91
N GLU A 277 26.46 -1.73 16.70
CA GLU A 277 27.11 -2.49 17.78
C GLU A 277 28.14 -1.64 18.53
N SER A 278 28.93 -0.85 17.81
CA SER A 278 29.90 0.08 18.41
C SER A 278 29.23 1.13 19.29
N PHE A 279 28.07 1.67 18.88
CA PHE A 279 27.33 2.64 19.70
C PHE A 279 26.68 2.03 20.93
N VAL A 280 26.09 0.84 20.80
CA VAL A 280 25.52 0.11 21.94
C VAL A 280 26.59 -0.15 23.00
N HIS A 281 27.83 -0.43 22.59
CA HIS A 281 28.94 -0.74 23.49
C HIS A 281 29.94 0.41 23.69
N MET A 282 29.56 1.66 23.39
CA MET A 282 30.47 2.82 23.39
C MET A 282 31.25 3.00 24.70
N LYS A 283 30.60 2.76 25.86
CA LYS A 283 31.25 2.86 27.17
C LYS A 283 32.43 1.89 27.29
N ILE A 284 32.26 0.66 26.82
CA ILE A 284 33.30 -0.38 26.85
C ILE A 284 34.45 0.03 25.93
N LEU A 285 34.14 0.46 24.70
CA LEU A 285 35.14 0.91 23.72
C LEU A 285 36.00 2.07 24.27
N LYS A 286 35.39 3.03 24.99
CA LYS A 286 36.10 4.13 25.66
C LYS A 286 36.98 3.67 26.82
N LEU A 287 36.49 2.77 27.66
CA LEU A 287 37.26 2.22 28.79
C LEU A 287 38.53 1.51 28.32
N TYR A 288 38.49 0.87 27.14
CA TYR A 288 39.66 0.21 26.53
C TYR A 288 40.42 1.09 25.52
N ALA A 289 40.03 2.36 25.33
CA ALA A 289 40.60 3.27 24.32
C ALA A 289 40.63 2.68 22.89
N TRP A 290 39.64 1.85 22.54
CA TRP A 290 39.56 1.15 21.24
C TRP A 290 38.85 1.94 20.13
N GLU A 291 38.49 3.19 20.38
CA GLU A 291 37.74 4.02 19.42
C GLU A 291 38.44 4.13 18.06
N ALA A 292 39.75 4.37 18.06
CA ALA A 292 40.55 4.49 16.83
C ALA A 292 40.59 3.18 16.03
N HIS A 293 40.66 2.04 16.71
CA HIS A 293 40.64 0.73 16.07
C HIS A 293 39.28 0.47 15.38
N PHE A 294 38.17 0.68 16.11
CA PHE A 294 36.83 0.49 15.54
C PHE A 294 36.51 1.51 14.44
N LYS A 295 36.99 2.75 14.55
CA LYS A 295 36.92 3.72 13.46
C LYS A 295 37.56 3.17 12.18
N LYS A 296 38.78 2.63 12.29
CA LYS A 296 39.50 2.05 11.13
C LYS A 296 38.76 0.85 10.53
N VAL A 297 38.12 0.02 11.36
CA VAL A 297 37.25 -1.08 10.89
C VAL A 297 36.08 -0.54 10.07
N ILE A 298 35.38 0.49 10.59
CA ILE A 298 34.24 1.11 9.90
C ILE A 298 34.67 1.78 8.58
N GLU A 299 35.83 2.46 8.56
CA GLU A 299 36.42 3.04 7.34
C GLU A 299 36.74 1.94 6.30
N GLY A 300 37.29 0.79 6.73
CA GLY A 300 37.50 -0.36 5.85
C GLY A 300 36.20 -0.89 5.23
N LEU A 301 35.11 -0.97 6.01
CA LEU A 301 33.79 -1.34 5.50
C LEU A 301 33.23 -0.28 4.55
N ARG A 302 33.52 1.01 4.79
CA ARG A 302 33.11 2.11 3.90
C ARG A 302 33.78 2.02 2.53
N GLU A 303 35.04 1.61 2.47
CA GLU A 303 35.74 1.37 1.19
C GLU A 303 35.09 0.23 0.40
N VAL A 304 34.64 -0.83 1.07
CA VAL A 304 33.88 -1.93 0.43
C VAL A 304 32.54 -1.42 -0.10
N GLU A 305 31.82 -0.62 0.68
CA GLU A 305 30.58 0.04 0.21
C GLU A 305 30.84 0.91 -1.02
N TYR A 306 31.91 1.71 -1.01
CA TYR A 306 32.26 2.61 -2.09
C TYR A 306 32.53 1.88 -3.42
N LYS A 307 33.21 0.72 -3.36
CA LYS A 307 33.44 -0.16 -4.53
C LYS A 307 32.15 -0.58 -5.23
N TRP A 308 31.04 -0.69 -4.51
CA TRP A 308 29.72 -0.98 -5.10
C TRP A 308 28.94 0.28 -5.45
N LEU A 309 29.05 1.32 -4.63
CA LEU A 309 28.35 2.58 -4.80
C LEU A 309 28.75 3.29 -6.10
N SER A 310 30.05 3.41 -6.37
CA SER A 310 30.55 4.14 -7.54
C SER A 310 30.02 3.53 -8.86
N PRO A 311 30.23 2.23 -9.16
CA PRO A 311 29.67 1.61 -10.36
C PRO A 311 28.13 1.68 -10.43
N PHE A 312 27.44 1.56 -9.29
CA PHE A 312 25.98 1.69 -9.24
C PHE A 312 25.53 3.10 -9.69
N GLN A 313 26.20 4.15 -9.22
CA GLN A 313 25.89 5.54 -9.55
C GLN A 313 26.21 5.86 -11.02
N PHE A 314 27.37 5.45 -11.53
CA PHE A 314 27.72 5.62 -12.94
C PHE A 314 26.74 4.93 -13.88
N ARG A 315 26.34 3.69 -13.56
CA ARG A 315 25.31 2.98 -14.33
C ARG A 315 23.96 3.68 -14.26
N ARG A 316 23.57 4.17 -13.09
CA ARG A 316 22.32 4.95 -12.93
C ARG A 316 22.32 6.19 -13.81
N ALA A 317 23.45 6.92 -13.86
CA ALA A 317 23.61 8.09 -14.72
C ALA A 317 23.51 7.71 -16.21
N TYR A 318 24.22 6.67 -16.64
CA TYR A 318 24.16 6.18 -18.02
C TYR A 318 22.74 5.71 -18.42
N HIS A 319 22.02 5.02 -17.54
CA HIS A 319 20.63 4.64 -17.77
C HIS A 319 19.72 5.86 -17.94
N SER A 320 19.90 6.86 -17.09
CA SER A 320 19.17 8.12 -17.19
C SER A 320 19.43 8.76 -18.55
N PHE A 321 20.69 8.89 -18.96
CA PHE A 321 21.05 9.41 -20.28
C PHE A 321 20.35 8.66 -21.42
N LEU A 322 20.41 7.32 -21.44
CA LEU A 322 19.73 6.51 -22.46
C LEU A 322 18.21 6.75 -22.51
N CYS A 323 17.57 6.85 -21.35
CA CYS A 323 16.13 7.14 -21.27
C CYS A 323 15.79 8.53 -21.84
N TRP A 324 16.61 9.55 -21.54
CA TRP A 324 16.42 10.92 -22.04
C TRP A 324 16.74 11.06 -23.54
N ALA A 325 17.68 10.28 -24.06
CA ALA A 325 18.04 10.28 -25.48
C ALA A 325 17.04 9.47 -26.35
N SER A 326 16.35 8.48 -25.79
CA SER A 326 15.37 7.63 -26.49
C SER A 326 14.36 8.38 -27.37
N PRO A 327 13.66 9.45 -26.91
CA PRO A 327 12.73 10.20 -27.76
C PRO A 327 13.35 10.73 -29.06
N ASN A 328 14.62 11.14 -29.01
CA ASN A 328 15.31 11.70 -30.16
C ASN A 328 15.60 10.62 -31.20
N PHE A 329 16.04 9.43 -30.76
CA PHE A 329 16.26 8.29 -31.66
C PHE A 329 14.96 7.81 -32.32
N VAL A 330 13.87 7.72 -31.55
CA VAL A 330 12.56 7.35 -32.10
C VAL A 330 12.10 8.38 -33.14
N SER A 331 12.27 9.67 -32.86
CA SER A 331 11.90 10.74 -33.80
C SER A 331 12.76 10.71 -35.07
N ALA A 332 14.07 10.56 -34.94
CA ALA A 332 15.00 10.49 -36.06
C ALA A 332 14.69 9.30 -36.98
N ALA A 333 14.50 8.11 -36.42
CA ALA A 333 14.14 6.91 -37.20
C ALA A 333 12.80 7.08 -37.91
N THR A 334 11.80 7.67 -37.24
CA THR A 334 10.48 7.87 -37.81
C THR A 334 10.51 8.88 -38.96
N PHE A 335 11.15 10.04 -38.78
CA PHE A 335 11.23 11.05 -39.83
C PHE A 335 12.11 10.61 -41.01
N LEU A 336 13.17 9.85 -40.76
CA LEU A 336 13.94 9.20 -41.82
C LEU A 336 13.04 8.23 -42.63
N THR A 337 12.22 7.43 -41.94
CA THR A 337 11.27 6.53 -42.61
C THR A 337 10.21 7.31 -43.39
N CYS A 338 9.71 8.43 -42.86
CA CYS A 338 8.77 9.31 -43.58
C CYS A 338 9.39 9.85 -44.87
N TYR A 339 10.66 10.27 -44.83
CA TYR A 339 11.40 10.71 -46.01
C TYR A 339 11.50 9.59 -47.06
N LEU A 340 11.87 8.37 -46.63
CA LEU A 340 11.99 7.20 -47.51
C LEU A 340 10.65 6.77 -48.12
N LEU A 341 9.58 6.79 -47.33
CA LEU A 341 8.22 6.45 -47.77
C LEU A 341 7.51 7.61 -48.47
N LYS A 342 8.18 8.75 -48.68
CA LYS A 342 7.61 9.99 -49.25
C LYS A 342 6.32 10.44 -48.56
N THR A 343 6.22 10.22 -47.25
CA THR A 343 5.10 10.68 -46.43
C THR A 343 5.24 12.20 -46.18
N PRO A 344 4.21 13.02 -46.44
CA PRO A 344 4.32 14.46 -46.30
C PRO A 344 4.50 14.86 -44.83
N LEU A 345 5.66 15.45 -44.53
CA LEU A 345 5.99 16.00 -43.22
C LEU A 345 5.68 17.50 -43.20
N ASP A 346 4.51 17.86 -42.67
CA ASP A 346 4.18 19.24 -42.36
C ASP A 346 4.36 19.53 -40.85
N ALA A 347 4.36 20.82 -40.50
CA ALA A 347 4.53 21.23 -39.10
C ALA A 347 3.47 20.58 -38.19
N SER A 348 2.22 20.45 -38.67
CA SER A 348 1.12 19.88 -37.90
C SER A 348 1.42 18.42 -37.51
N ASN A 349 1.88 17.59 -38.45
CA ASN A 349 2.19 16.18 -38.23
C ASN A 349 3.44 16.01 -37.36
N VAL A 350 4.49 16.80 -37.59
CA VAL A 350 5.75 16.72 -36.83
C VAL A 350 5.54 17.05 -35.34
N PHE A 351 4.90 18.19 -35.03
CA PHE A 351 4.64 18.57 -33.64
C PHE A 351 3.66 17.62 -32.95
N THR A 352 2.64 17.14 -33.67
CA THR A 352 1.70 16.13 -33.14
C THR A 352 2.42 14.83 -32.81
N PHE A 353 3.31 14.37 -33.69
CA PHE A 353 4.12 13.17 -33.47
C PHE A 353 4.99 13.31 -32.23
N VAL A 354 5.77 14.39 -32.12
CA VAL A 354 6.68 14.62 -30.98
C VAL A 354 5.90 14.73 -29.66
N ALA A 355 4.76 15.41 -29.66
CA ALA A 355 3.89 15.52 -28.48
C ALA A 355 3.30 14.15 -28.09
N THR A 356 2.86 13.35 -29.06
CA THR A 356 2.28 12.03 -28.83
C THR A 356 3.33 11.00 -28.39
N LEU A 357 4.55 11.10 -28.89
CA LEU A 357 5.66 10.23 -28.48
C LEU A 357 5.92 10.33 -26.96
N ARG A 358 5.86 11.54 -26.40
CA ARG A 358 5.96 11.75 -24.94
C ARG A 358 4.82 11.07 -24.17
N LEU A 359 3.62 10.95 -24.77
CA LEU A 359 2.50 10.22 -24.17
C LEU A 359 2.72 8.71 -24.10
N VAL A 360 3.55 8.13 -24.98
CA VAL A 360 3.86 6.70 -24.98
C VAL A 360 4.94 6.35 -23.95
N GLN A 361 5.91 7.24 -23.74
CA GLN A 361 7.09 6.98 -22.91
C GLN A 361 6.79 6.72 -21.43
N GLU A 362 5.94 7.55 -20.83
CA GLU A 362 5.55 7.40 -19.42
C GLU A 362 4.86 6.05 -19.13
N PRO A 363 3.80 5.66 -19.89
CA PRO A 363 3.21 4.32 -19.81
C PRO A 363 4.26 3.21 -19.88
N VAL A 364 5.12 3.23 -20.90
CA VAL A 364 6.14 2.20 -21.12
C VAL A 364 7.11 2.09 -19.93
N ARG A 365 7.51 3.23 -19.35
CA ARG A 365 8.39 3.28 -18.18
C ARG A 365 7.72 2.74 -16.91
N SER A 366 6.40 2.92 -16.77
CA SER A 366 5.64 2.52 -15.57
C SER A 366 5.23 1.05 -15.52
N ILE A 367 5.25 0.33 -16.65
CA ILE A 367 4.83 -1.09 -16.74
C ILE A 367 5.55 -1.99 -15.71
N PRO A 368 6.88 -1.93 -15.52
CA PRO A 368 7.56 -2.76 -14.54
C PRO A 368 7.09 -2.51 -13.10
N ASP A 369 6.80 -1.25 -12.76
CA ASP A 369 6.30 -0.88 -11.43
C ASP A 369 4.88 -1.43 -11.20
N VAL A 370 4.02 -1.36 -12.21
CA VAL A 370 2.67 -1.95 -12.18
C VAL A 370 2.76 -3.45 -11.91
N ILE A 371 3.56 -4.19 -12.69
CA ILE A 371 3.74 -5.64 -12.54
C ILE A 371 4.25 -5.97 -11.13
N ARG A 372 5.27 -5.24 -10.66
CA ARG A 372 5.84 -5.44 -9.32
C ARG A 372 4.80 -5.26 -8.23
N VAL A 373 4.03 -4.17 -8.26
CA VAL A 373 3.04 -3.87 -7.22
C VAL A 373 1.88 -4.87 -7.23
N VAL A 374 1.40 -5.28 -8.41
CA VAL A 374 0.34 -6.29 -8.52
C VAL A 374 0.79 -7.62 -7.90
N ILE A 375 2.01 -8.08 -8.21
CA ILE A 375 2.57 -9.32 -7.62
C ILE A 375 2.71 -9.18 -6.10
N GLN A 376 3.29 -8.08 -5.62
CA GLN A 376 3.49 -7.86 -4.19
C GLN A 376 2.17 -7.77 -3.43
N ALA A 377 1.17 -7.07 -3.97
CA ALA A 377 -0.15 -6.96 -3.39
C ALA A 377 -0.85 -8.33 -3.33
N LYS A 378 -0.76 -9.14 -4.39
CA LYS A 378 -1.31 -10.51 -4.40
C LYS A 378 -0.70 -11.40 -3.31
N VAL A 379 0.62 -11.38 -3.18
CA VAL A 379 1.33 -12.18 -2.16
C VAL A 379 0.99 -11.68 -0.75
N ALA A 380 1.02 -10.37 -0.51
CA ALA A 380 0.65 -9.75 0.76
C ALA A 380 -0.80 -10.11 1.16
N PHE A 381 -1.73 -10.00 0.21
CA PHE A 381 -3.13 -10.35 0.40
C PHE A 381 -3.30 -11.83 0.76
N THR A 382 -2.55 -12.72 0.09
CA THR A 382 -2.60 -14.17 0.35
C THR A 382 -2.10 -14.49 1.77
N ARG A 383 -1.05 -13.82 2.25
CA ARG A 383 -0.55 -14.00 3.62
C ARG A 383 -1.55 -13.52 4.67
N ILE A 384 -2.11 -12.33 4.47
CA ILE A 384 -3.12 -11.78 5.39
C ILE A 384 -4.37 -12.65 5.41
N SER A 385 -4.87 -13.11 4.25
CA SER A 385 -6.02 -14.02 4.19
C SER A 385 -5.74 -15.30 4.98
N LYS A 386 -4.60 -15.97 4.73
CA LYS A 386 -4.21 -17.18 5.47
C LYS A 386 -4.11 -16.96 6.98
N PHE A 387 -3.65 -15.79 7.42
CA PHE A 387 -3.60 -15.43 8.83
C PHE A 387 -4.99 -15.21 9.43
N LEU A 388 -5.87 -14.50 8.71
CA LEU A 388 -7.25 -14.28 9.12
C LEU A 388 -8.07 -15.57 9.16
N ASP A 389 -7.71 -16.57 8.35
CA ASP A 389 -8.31 -17.92 8.34
C ASP A 389 -7.69 -18.87 9.38
N ALA A 390 -6.65 -18.45 10.12
CA ALA A 390 -6.00 -19.30 11.12
C ALA A 390 -6.95 -19.66 12.29
N SER A 391 -6.71 -20.79 12.96
CA SER A 391 -7.59 -21.26 14.04
C SER A 391 -7.64 -20.29 15.22
N GLU A 392 -8.84 -20.03 15.72
CA GLU A 392 -9.09 -19.22 16.91
C GLU A 392 -9.22 -20.11 18.14
N LEU A 393 -8.92 -19.57 19.32
CA LEU A 393 -9.33 -20.16 20.58
C LEU A 393 -10.85 -20.14 20.66
N ASN A 394 -11.46 -21.33 20.64
CA ASN A 394 -12.91 -21.46 20.82
C ASN A 394 -13.32 -20.80 22.14
N GLY A 395 -14.18 -19.78 22.07
CA GLY A 395 -14.69 -19.08 23.27
C GLY A 395 -15.53 -19.96 24.22
N GLN A 396 -15.77 -21.23 23.86
CA GLN A 396 -16.52 -22.22 24.65
C GLN A 396 -15.65 -23.01 25.65
N VAL A 397 -14.36 -22.68 25.80
CA VAL A 397 -13.50 -23.36 26.80
C VAL A 397 -14.08 -23.23 28.21
N ARG A 398 -14.73 -22.09 28.52
CA ARG A 398 -15.36 -21.80 29.81
C ARG A 398 -16.88 -21.61 29.67
N LYS A 399 -17.67 -22.35 30.45
CA LYS A 399 -19.09 -21.98 30.63
C LYS A 399 -19.16 -20.85 31.66
N LYS A 400 -19.35 -19.61 31.20
CA LYS A 400 -19.66 -18.50 32.11
C LYS A 400 -21.10 -18.66 32.57
N TYR A 401 -21.32 -19.17 33.77
CA TYR A 401 -22.61 -19.07 34.44
C TYR A 401 -22.68 -17.72 35.17
N ASN A 402 -23.69 -16.91 34.86
CA ASN A 402 -24.06 -15.79 35.73
C ASN A 402 -24.78 -16.37 36.94
N ILE A 403 -24.01 -16.84 37.92
CA ILE A 403 -24.57 -17.37 39.15
C ILE A 403 -24.92 -16.16 40.01
N GLY A 404 -26.21 -15.99 40.29
CA GLY A 404 -26.69 -15.08 41.34
C GLY A 404 -26.00 -15.39 42.66
N THR A 405 -26.01 -14.42 43.57
CA THR A 405 -25.20 -14.26 44.79
C THR A 405 -25.03 -15.45 45.76
N ASP A 406 -25.57 -16.65 45.50
CA ASP A 406 -25.72 -17.71 46.50
C ASP A 406 -24.75 -18.90 46.39
N TYR A 407 -23.82 -18.94 45.43
CA TYR A 407 -22.77 -19.99 45.40
C TYR A 407 -21.40 -19.47 44.93
N PRO A 408 -20.37 -19.44 45.81
CA PRO A 408 -19.02 -19.06 45.44
C PRO A 408 -18.21 -20.30 45.03
N VAL A 409 -18.43 -20.81 43.82
CA VAL A 409 -17.45 -21.72 43.18
C VAL A 409 -16.71 -20.94 42.09
N PRO A 410 -15.69 -20.12 42.42
CA PRO A 410 -15.02 -19.29 41.43
C PRO A 410 -14.27 -20.09 40.36
N VAL A 411 -13.74 -21.29 40.70
CA VAL A 411 -13.09 -22.21 39.74
C VAL A 411 -13.33 -23.67 40.17
N ALA A 412 -13.92 -24.49 39.29
CA ALA A 412 -14.03 -25.94 39.47
C ALA A 412 -13.61 -26.68 38.20
N MET A 413 -12.67 -27.61 38.32
CA MET A 413 -12.20 -28.48 37.25
C MET A 413 -12.53 -29.92 37.61
N ASN A 414 -13.27 -30.61 36.74
CA ASN A 414 -13.63 -32.02 36.93
C ASN A 414 -13.05 -32.87 35.78
N SER A 415 -12.09 -33.73 36.14
CA SER A 415 -11.37 -34.65 35.26
C SER A 415 -10.87 -33.98 33.97
N CYS A 416 -10.27 -32.80 34.13
CA CYS A 416 -9.81 -32.01 32.99
C CYS A 416 -8.45 -32.46 32.48
N SER A 417 -8.35 -32.60 31.16
CA SER A 417 -7.07 -32.77 30.46
C SER A 417 -6.86 -31.60 29.51
N PHE A 418 -5.63 -31.11 29.44
CA PHE A 418 -5.25 -29.93 28.64
C PHE A 418 -4.05 -30.23 27.76
N SER A 419 -4.09 -29.75 26.52
CA SER A 419 -2.98 -29.86 25.57
C SER A 419 -2.71 -28.53 24.90
N TRP A 420 -1.44 -28.16 24.71
CA TRP A 420 -1.05 -26.94 24.01
C TRP A 420 -1.28 -27.02 22.50
N ASP A 421 -1.29 -28.24 21.96
CA ASP A 421 -1.43 -28.52 20.54
C ASP A 421 -2.74 -29.30 20.29
N GLU A 422 -3.23 -29.30 19.05
CA GLU A 422 -4.43 -30.06 18.65
C GLU A 422 -4.24 -31.59 18.79
N ASN A 423 -2.99 -32.04 18.95
CA ASN A 423 -2.67 -33.44 19.25
C ASN A 423 -3.09 -33.80 20.68
N THR A 424 -4.14 -34.61 20.78
CA THR A 424 -4.73 -35.12 22.02
C THR A 424 -3.97 -36.30 22.64
N SER A 425 -2.97 -36.84 21.95
CA SER A 425 -2.26 -38.07 22.34
C SER A 425 -1.32 -37.92 23.54
N LYS A 426 -0.82 -36.70 23.83
CA LYS A 426 0.03 -36.41 25.00
C LYS A 426 -0.39 -35.08 25.64
N PRO A 427 -1.37 -35.09 26.54
CA PRO A 427 -1.79 -33.87 27.23
C PRO A 427 -0.70 -33.38 28.17
N ALA A 428 -0.53 -32.06 28.26
CA ALA A 428 0.41 -31.43 29.20
C ALA A 428 -0.07 -31.53 30.66
N LEU A 429 -1.38 -31.61 30.86
CA LEU A 429 -2.02 -31.88 32.16
C LEU A 429 -3.08 -32.96 31.97
N ASN A 430 -3.12 -33.93 32.89
CA ASN A 430 -4.01 -35.08 32.82
C ASN A 430 -4.84 -35.25 34.10
N ASN A 431 -6.15 -35.45 33.93
CA ASN A 431 -7.10 -35.78 34.98
C ASN A 431 -7.02 -34.83 36.20
N ILE A 432 -6.99 -33.52 35.94
CA ILE A 432 -6.98 -32.50 36.98
C ILE A 432 -8.37 -32.38 37.61
N ASN A 433 -8.44 -32.54 38.92
CA ASN A 433 -9.61 -32.27 39.76
C ASN A 433 -9.23 -31.18 40.76
N LEU A 434 -9.84 -30.00 40.63
CA LEU A 434 -9.49 -28.83 41.45
C LEU A 434 -10.73 -27.99 41.73
N ILE A 435 -10.97 -27.68 43.00
CA ILE A 435 -12.06 -26.79 43.43
C ILE A 435 -11.42 -25.68 44.28
N ILE A 436 -11.61 -24.43 43.88
CA ILE A 436 -11.13 -23.24 44.58
C ILE A 436 -12.35 -22.43 45.01
N LYS A 437 -12.43 -22.07 46.29
CA LYS A 437 -13.52 -21.24 46.84
C LYS A 437 -13.14 -19.77 46.88
N ALA A 438 -14.13 -18.89 46.94
CA ALA A 438 -13.88 -17.46 47.06
C ALA A 438 -13.25 -17.13 48.42
N GLY A 439 -12.22 -16.27 48.42
CA GLY A 439 -11.49 -15.88 49.63
C GLY A 439 -10.31 -16.78 50.01
N GLU A 440 -10.10 -17.89 49.30
CA GLU A 440 -8.96 -18.78 49.56
C GLU A 440 -7.64 -18.20 48.99
N LYS A 441 -6.54 -18.40 49.74
CA LYS A 441 -5.17 -18.13 49.28
C LYS A 441 -4.48 -19.47 49.06
N ILE A 442 -4.16 -19.78 47.80
CA ILE A 442 -3.62 -21.08 47.39
C ILE A 442 -2.18 -20.93 46.92
N ALA A 443 -1.31 -21.83 47.37
CA ALA A 443 0.06 -21.98 46.87
C ALA A 443 0.16 -23.21 45.95
N ILE A 444 0.84 -23.06 44.80
CA ILE A 444 1.10 -24.14 43.85
C ILE A 444 2.60 -24.43 43.85
N CYS A 445 2.98 -25.61 44.34
CA CYS A 445 4.39 -26.04 44.47
C CYS A 445 4.68 -27.26 43.57
N GLY A 446 5.94 -27.45 43.19
CA GLY A 446 6.38 -28.61 42.39
C GLY A 446 7.67 -28.34 41.63
N GLU A 447 8.25 -29.39 41.05
CA GLU A 447 9.53 -29.33 40.32
C GLU A 447 9.49 -28.47 39.05
N VAL A 448 10.65 -28.05 38.55
CA VAL A 448 10.74 -27.29 37.29
C VAL A 448 10.16 -28.14 36.15
N GLY A 449 9.25 -27.56 35.36
CA GLY A 449 8.58 -28.28 34.27
C GLY A 449 7.36 -29.11 34.66
N SER A 450 6.96 -29.16 35.94
CA SER A 450 5.81 -29.95 36.42
C SER A 450 4.41 -29.48 35.96
N GLY A 451 4.33 -28.47 35.09
CA GLY A 451 3.05 -27.97 34.55
C GLY A 451 2.36 -26.87 35.39
N LYS A 452 3.01 -26.31 36.41
CA LYS A 452 2.44 -25.21 37.25
C LYS A 452 1.92 -24.03 36.43
N SER A 453 2.72 -23.50 35.51
CA SER A 453 2.32 -22.39 34.63
C SER A 453 1.22 -22.81 33.65
N THR A 454 1.25 -24.06 33.17
CA THR A 454 0.22 -24.65 32.32
C THR A 454 -1.13 -24.70 33.04
N LEU A 455 -1.14 -25.03 34.34
CA LEU A 455 -2.36 -25.07 35.15
C LEU A 455 -2.99 -23.66 35.27
N LEU A 456 -2.18 -22.63 35.49
CA LEU A 456 -2.64 -21.25 35.53
C LEU A 456 -3.21 -20.80 34.17
N ALA A 457 -2.54 -21.11 33.07
CA ALA A 457 -3.03 -20.81 31.72
C ALA A 457 -4.33 -21.57 31.39
N ALA A 458 -4.50 -22.79 31.91
CA ALA A 458 -5.75 -23.55 31.80
C ALA A 458 -6.90 -22.91 32.59
N VAL A 459 -6.66 -22.40 33.80
CA VAL A 459 -7.65 -21.64 34.59
C VAL A 459 -8.10 -20.37 33.83
N LEU A 460 -7.16 -19.69 33.17
CA LEU A 460 -7.44 -18.51 32.34
C LEU A 460 -8.18 -18.83 31.03
N GLY A 461 -8.29 -20.12 30.67
CA GLY A 461 -8.90 -20.56 29.41
C GLY A 461 -8.00 -20.33 28.18
N GLU A 462 -6.70 -20.14 28.39
CA GLU A 462 -5.75 -19.93 27.29
C GLU A 462 -5.36 -21.25 26.60
N ILE A 463 -5.59 -22.40 27.24
CA ILE A 463 -5.28 -23.72 26.72
C ILE A 463 -6.59 -24.46 26.40
N PRO A 464 -6.74 -25.06 25.20
CA PRO A 464 -7.91 -25.85 24.89
C PRO A 464 -8.00 -27.07 25.81
N LYS A 465 -9.20 -27.31 26.36
CA LYS A 465 -9.53 -28.54 27.08
C LYS A 465 -9.81 -29.66 26.08
N THR A 466 -9.30 -30.85 26.35
CA THR A 466 -9.55 -32.06 25.53
C THR A 466 -10.61 -32.95 26.15
N LYS A 467 -10.71 -32.97 27.48
CA LYS A 467 -11.70 -33.72 28.28
C LYS A 467 -12.09 -32.94 29.53
N GLY A 468 -13.24 -33.27 30.11
CA GLY A 468 -13.72 -32.71 31.38
C GLY A 468 -14.42 -31.35 31.28
N THR A 469 -14.76 -30.78 32.43
CA THR A 469 -15.49 -29.51 32.55
C THR A 469 -14.77 -28.54 33.48
N VAL A 470 -14.65 -27.28 33.02
CA VAL A 470 -14.05 -26.12 33.72
C VAL A 470 -15.08 -25.01 33.82
#